data_AF-A0A7R9LX01-F1
#
_entry.id   AF-A0A7R9LX01-F1
#
_cell.length_a   1.000
_cell.length_b   1.000
_cell.length_c   1.000
_cell.angle_alpha   90.00
_cell.angle_beta   90.00
_cell.angle_gamma   90.00
#
_symmetry.space_group_name_H-M   'P 1'
#
loop_
_entity.id
_entity.type
_entity.pdbx_description
1 polymer ?
#
loop_
_entity_poly.entity_id
_entity_poly.type
_entity_poly.pdbx_seq_one_letter_code
_entity_poly.pdbx_strand_id
1 'polypeptide(L)'
;MSGQGYHNYERPVRTSSGDDEEEDPLETMLNRTGCKELHYSLQVCIHECHPLDPMPKTHASIPLITQDCMAEHRDWRRCQDLVQKFKDCMIAYEKTKAHHKNNSDK
;
A
#
# COMPACT_ATOMS: atom_id res chain seq x y z
N MET A 1 20.79 -0.50 37.22
CA MET A 1 19.37 -0.37 36.81
C MET A 1 19.39 0.13 35.38
N SER A 2 19.05 -0.76 34.44
CA SER A 2 19.05 -0.49 33.01
C SER A 2 17.89 0.45 32.66
N GLY A 3 18.19 1.62 32.10
CA GLY A 3 17.21 2.53 31.52
C GLY A 3 17.50 2.67 30.03
N GLN A 4 16.59 2.19 29.21
CA GLN A 4 16.75 1.97 27.78
C GLN A 4 16.82 3.30 27.01
N GLY A 5 17.72 3.35 26.03
CA GLY A 5 17.86 4.46 25.09
C GLY A 5 16.66 4.54 24.16
N TYR A 6 16.15 5.76 23.97
CA TYR A 6 15.14 6.06 22.97
C TYR A 6 15.80 6.01 21.59
N HIS A 7 15.38 5.07 20.73
CA HIS A 7 15.75 5.10 19.32
C HIS A 7 15.07 6.31 18.69
N ASN A 8 15.86 7.34 18.38
CA ASN A 8 15.42 8.55 17.72
C ASN A 8 15.25 8.24 16.22
N TYR A 9 14.01 8.12 15.74
CA TYR A 9 13.69 7.96 14.31
C TYR A 9 13.65 9.33 13.61
N GLU A 10 14.72 10.11 13.78
CA GLU A 10 15.00 11.23 12.89
C GLU A 10 15.22 10.65 11.49
N ARG A 11 14.20 10.76 10.64
CA ARG A 11 14.29 10.45 9.21
C ARG A 11 15.31 11.42 8.62
N PRO A 12 16.49 10.97 8.16
CA PRO A 12 17.47 11.87 7.56
C PRO A 12 16.86 12.45 6.28
N VAL A 13 16.72 13.77 6.23
CA VAL A 13 16.41 14.48 4.99
C VAL A 13 17.67 14.39 4.13
N ARG A 14 17.69 13.49 3.15
CA ARG A 14 18.71 13.48 2.11
C ARG A 14 18.55 14.77 1.30
N THR A 15 19.43 15.73 1.56
CA THR A 15 19.68 16.82 0.62
C THR A 15 20.55 16.26 -0.50
N SER A 16 19.94 15.64 -1.51
CA SER A 16 20.66 15.24 -2.73
C SER A 16 20.28 16.19 -3.85
N SER A 17 21.09 17.22 -4.02
CA SER A 17 21.26 17.89 -5.30
C SER A 17 21.86 16.86 -6.25
N GLY A 18 21.03 16.27 -7.11
CA GLY A 18 21.43 15.23 -8.06
C GLY A 18 20.19 14.73 -8.77
N ASP A 19 20.14 14.96 -10.08
CA ASP A 19 19.14 14.43 -11.00
C ASP A 19 19.40 12.92 -11.17
N ASP A 20 19.14 12.15 -10.13
CA ASP A 20 19.02 10.69 -10.17
C ASP A 20 17.73 10.40 -9.42
N GLU A 21 16.67 10.17 -10.19
CA GLU A 21 15.37 9.74 -9.70
C GLU A 21 15.57 8.43 -8.91
N GLU A 22 15.64 8.51 -7.57
CA GLU A 22 15.74 7.34 -6.69
C GLU A 22 14.42 6.54 -6.83
N GLU A 23 14.35 5.64 -7.82
CA GLU A 23 13.17 4.82 -8.07
C GLU A 23 12.87 3.98 -6.83
N ASP A 24 11.63 4.06 -6.34
CA ASP A 24 11.20 3.38 -5.14
C ASP A 24 11.41 1.86 -5.27
N PRO A 25 12.12 1.19 -4.34
CA PRO A 25 12.40 -0.24 -4.45
C PRO A 25 11.16 -1.13 -4.58
N LEU A 26 10.01 -0.69 -4.05
CA LEU A 26 8.73 -1.36 -4.22
C LEU A 26 8.24 -1.27 -5.68
N GLU A 27 8.39 -0.11 -6.31
CA GLU A 27 8.06 0.11 -7.73
C GLU A 27 8.92 -0.76 -8.65
N THR A 28 10.23 -0.81 -8.44
CA THR A 28 11.12 -1.70 -9.21
C THR A 28 10.72 -3.16 -9.06
N MET A 29 10.30 -3.58 -7.86
CA MET A 29 9.83 -4.95 -7.60
C MET A 29 8.52 -5.23 -8.35
N LEU A 30 7.55 -4.33 -8.27
CA LEU A 30 6.26 -4.45 -8.96
C LEU A 30 6.38 -4.42 -10.49
N ASN A 31 7.33 -3.64 -11.02
CA ASN A 31 7.68 -3.63 -12.45
C ASN A 31 8.10 -5.04 -12.92
N ARG A 32 8.86 -5.78 -12.11
CA ARG A 32 9.31 -7.15 -12.43
C ARG A 32 8.20 -8.17 -12.35
N THR A 33 7.19 -7.97 -11.50
CA THR A 33 6.08 -8.90 -11.34
C THR A 33 4.96 -8.69 -12.37
N GLY A 34 4.88 -7.50 -12.97
CA GLY A 34 3.76 -7.11 -13.83
C GLY A 34 2.47 -6.79 -13.06
N CYS A 35 2.50 -6.79 -11.72
CA CYS A 35 1.34 -6.54 -10.87
C CYS A 35 1.14 -5.06 -10.50
N LYS A 36 1.93 -4.16 -11.11
CA LYS A 36 1.98 -2.73 -10.80
C LYS A 36 0.66 -2.00 -11.01
N GLU A 37 -0.07 -2.32 -12.08
CA GLU A 37 -1.38 -1.70 -12.35
C GLU A 37 -2.43 -2.05 -11.27
N LEU A 38 -2.42 -3.30 -10.81
CA LEU A 38 -3.27 -3.76 -9.70
C LEU A 38 -2.85 -3.13 -8.37
N HIS A 39 -1.55 -2.92 -8.17
CA HIS A 39 -1.04 -2.20 -7.00
C HIS A 39 -1.58 -0.77 -6.94
N TYR A 40 -1.47 -0.02 -8.02
CA TYR A 40 -1.98 1.35 -8.09
C TYR A 40 -3.50 1.40 -7.97
N SER A 41 -4.22 0.50 -8.63
CA SER A 41 -5.68 0.41 -8.51
C SER A 41 -6.10 0.14 -7.07
N LEU A 42 -5.35 -0.71 -6.35
CA LEU A 42 -5.60 -1.00 -4.94
C LEU A 42 -5.28 0.20 -4.05
N GLN A 43 -4.18 0.91 -4.31
CA GLN A 43 -3.84 2.14 -3.59
C GLN A 43 -4.93 3.21 -3.76
N VAL A 44 -5.41 3.41 -4.99
CA VAL A 44 -6.52 4.32 -5.29
C VAL A 44 -7.77 3.89 -4.53
N CYS A 45 -8.15 2.62 -4.59
CA CYS A 45 -9.34 2.12 -3.88
C CYS A 45 -9.25 2.29 -2.35
N ILE A 46 -8.08 2.11 -1.75
CA ILE A 46 -7.87 2.30 -0.31
C ILE A 46 -7.85 3.79 0.05
N HIS A 47 -7.35 4.64 -0.86
CA HIS A 47 -7.26 6.08 -0.67
C HIS A 47 -8.61 6.77 -0.83
N GLU A 48 -9.44 6.32 -1.76
CA GLU A 48 -10.78 6.83 -1.96
C GLU A 48 -11.71 6.26 -0.87
N CYS A 49 -12.03 7.06 0.16
CA CYS A 49 -13.17 6.78 1.05
C CYS A 49 -14.43 6.79 0.17
N HIS A 50 -14.90 5.62 -0.32
CA HIS A 50 -16.10 5.50 -1.15
C HIS A 50 -17.35 5.93 -0.37
N PRO A 51 -17.97 7.09 -0.68
CA PRO A 51 -19.09 7.62 0.07
C PRO A 51 -20.37 7.47 -0.75
N LEU A 52 -21.13 6.39 -0.57
CA LEU A 52 -22.56 6.38 -0.90
C LEU A 52 -23.33 5.56 0.13
N ASP A 53 -23.16 5.90 1.40
CA ASP A 53 -24.17 5.65 2.41
C ASP A 53 -24.76 7.00 2.84
N PRO A 54 -26.11 7.16 2.86
CA PRO A 54 -26.74 8.39 3.30
C PRO A 54 -26.40 8.63 4.78
N MET A 55 -25.93 9.85 5.10
CA MET A 55 -25.64 10.26 6.49
C MET A 55 -26.83 9.97 7.43
N PRO A 56 -26.61 9.38 8.62
CA PRO A 56 -27.60 9.46 9.69
C PRO A 56 -27.72 10.92 10.15
N LYS A 57 -28.96 11.46 10.12
CA LYS A 57 -29.31 12.82 10.56
C LYS A 57 -29.32 12.92 12.09
N THR A 58 -28.17 12.86 12.75
CA THR A 58 -28.09 13.20 14.18
C THR A 58 -26.98 14.22 14.41
N HIS A 59 -27.40 15.43 14.77
CA HIS A 59 -26.55 16.53 15.21
C HIS A 59 -25.71 16.12 16.43
N ALA A 60 -24.44 15.79 16.21
CA ALA A 60 -23.39 15.95 17.22
C ALA A 60 -22.01 15.99 16.54
N SER A 61 -21.39 17.16 16.59
CA SER A 61 -19.96 17.44 16.40
C SER A 61 -19.36 17.29 14.99
N ILE A 62 -18.79 18.41 14.53
CA ILE A 62 -18.08 18.62 13.27
C ILE A 62 -16.92 17.61 13.12
N PRO A 63 -16.91 16.70 12.12
CA PRO A 63 -15.75 15.86 11.86
C PRO A 63 -14.81 16.62 10.92
N LEU A 64 -13.62 16.90 11.44
CA LEU A 64 -12.45 17.18 10.62
C LEU A 64 -12.25 15.97 9.69
N ILE A 65 -11.89 16.24 8.44
CA ILE A 65 -11.50 15.32 7.37
C ILE A 65 -10.26 14.44 7.69
N THR A 66 -9.97 14.18 8.98
CA THR A 66 -8.79 13.49 9.48
C THR A 66 -9.16 12.49 10.59
N GLN A 67 -8.76 11.23 10.39
CA GLN A 67 -8.87 10.09 11.31
C GLN A 67 -10.27 9.50 11.54
N ASP A 68 -11.35 10.25 11.39
CA ASP A 68 -12.72 9.79 11.69
C ASP A 68 -13.38 8.96 10.55
N CYS A 69 -13.23 9.32 9.25
CA CYS A 69 -13.70 8.48 8.11
C CYS A 69 -13.10 7.06 8.17
N MET A 70 -11.83 7.02 8.56
CA MET A 70 -11.06 5.81 8.77
C MET A 70 -11.46 5.07 10.08
N ALA A 71 -11.96 5.75 11.09
CA ALA A 71 -12.43 5.09 12.30
C ALA A 71 -13.85 4.49 12.12
N GLU A 72 -14.73 5.17 11.37
CA GLU A 72 -16.15 4.83 11.29
C GLU A 72 -16.52 3.96 10.06
N HIS A 73 -15.98 4.25 8.86
CA HIS A 73 -16.37 3.57 7.61
C HIS A 73 -15.20 3.23 6.68
N ARG A 74 -14.10 2.73 7.24
CA ARG A 74 -12.92 2.22 6.50
C ARG A 74 -13.17 0.85 5.88
N ASP A 75 -14.13 0.72 4.96
CA ASP A 75 -14.46 -0.55 4.31
C ASP A 75 -13.47 -0.92 3.18
N TRP A 76 -12.22 -1.22 3.56
CA TRP A 76 -11.24 -1.86 2.66
C TRP A 76 -11.79 -3.15 2.05
N ARG A 77 -12.81 -3.75 2.69
CA ARG A 77 -13.62 -4.87 2.17
C ARG A 77 -14.23 -4.57 0.79
N ARG A 78 -14.45 -3.31 0.42
CA ARG A 78 -14.88 -2.92 -0.94
C ARG A 78 -13.79 -3.10 -1.99
N CYS A 79 -12.53 -2.96 -1.57
CA CYS A 79 -11.37 -3.23 -2.40
C CYS A 79 -11.02 -4.74 -2.45
N GLN A 80 -11.86 -5.61 -1.87
CA GLN A 80 -11.56 -7.05 -1.76
C GLN A 80 -11.32 -7.72 -3.12
N ASP A 81 -12.04 -7.31 -4.16
CA ASP A 81 -11.82 -7.80 -5.53
C ASP A 81 -10.42 -7.41 -6.05
N LEU A 82 -10.01 -6.15 -5.86
CA LEU A 82 -8.68 -5.66 -6.22
C LEU A 82 -7.57 -6.33 -5.39
N VAL A 83 -7.80 -6.52 -4.08
CA VAL A 83 -6.90 -7.27 -3.19
C VAL A 83 -6.72 -8.70 -3.69
N GLN A 84 -7.81 -9.36 -4.08
CA GLN A 84 -7.77 -10.74 -4.55
C GLN A 84 -7.00 -10.85 -5.87
N LYS A 85 -7.30 -9.98 -6.84
CA LYS A 85 -6.58 -9.92 -8.12
C LYS A 85 -5.08 -9.66 -7.93
N PHE A 86 -4.72 -8.74 -7.03
CA PHE A 86 -3.33 -8.46 -6.72
C PHE A 86 -2.63 -9.68 -6.11
N LYS A 87 -3.27 -10.37 -5.16
CA LYS A 87 -2.75 -11.61 -4.56
C LYS A 87 -2.53 -12.70 -5.60
N ASP A 88 -3.52 -12.92 -6.46
CA ASP A 88 -3.44 -13.94 -7.51
C ASP A 88 -2.30 -13.64 -8.50
N CYS A 89 -2.09 -12.36 -8.83
CA CYS A 89 -0.96 -11.91 -9.65
C CYS A 89 0.39 -12.23 -8.99
N MET A 90 0.55 -11.90 -7.71
CA MET A 90 1.81 -12.17 -6.99
C MET A 90 2.06 -13.68 -6.83
N ILE A 91 1.03 -14.49 -6.57
CA ILE A 91 1.13 -15.96 -6.51
C ILE A 91 1.55 -16.52 -7.88
N ALA A 92 1.01 -15.99 -8.98
CA ALA A 92 1.41 -16.40 -10.32
C ALA A 92 2.89 -16.09 -10.58
N TYR A 93 3.38 -14.91 -10.17
CA TYR A 93 4.79 -14.55 -10.27
C TYR A 93 5.70 -15.46 -9.44
N GLU A 94 5.30 -15.84 -8.22
CA GLU A 94 6.09 -16.77 -7.40
C GLU A 94 6.24 -18.15 -8.09
N LYS A 95 5.19 -18.62 -8.76
CA LYS A 95 5.22 -19.88 -9.53
C LYS A 95 6.11 -19.77 -10.77
N THR A 96 6.04 -18.66 -11.52
CA THR A 96 6.90 -18.46 -12.68
C THR A 96 8.36 -18.31 -12.26
N LYS A 97 8.64 -17.56 -11.20
CA LYS A 97 9.98 -17.43 -10.62
C LYS A 97 10.54 -18.79 -10.20
N ALA A 98 9.74 -19.65 -9.58
CA ALA A 98 10.16 -21.01 -9.24
C ALA A 98 10.46 -21.86 -10.49
N HIS A 99 9.66 -21.74 -11.55
CA HIS A 99 9.91 -22.42 -12.82
C HIS A 99 11.18 -21.90 -13.53
N HIS A 100 11.42 -20.59 -13.53
CA HIS A 100 12.66 -19.99 -14.04
C HIS A 100 13.89 -20.42 -13.24
N LYS A 101 13.77 -20.52 -11.90
CA LYS A 101 14.84 -21.05 -11.05
C LYS A 101 15.15 -22.50 -11.40
N ASN A 102 14.14 -23.36 -11.46
CA ASN A 102 14.29 -24.78 -11.79
C ASN A 102 14.83 -25.04 -13.21
N ASN A 103 14.56 -24.15 -14.16
CA ASN A 103 15.09 -24.23 -15.52
C ASN A 103 16.52 -23.66 -15.64
N SER A 104 16.90 -22.71 -14.78
CA SER A 104 18.25 -22.12 -14.77
C SER A 104 19.27 -23.00 -14.03
N ASP A 105 18.80 -23.96 -13.23
CA ASP A 105 19.63 -24.94 -12.51
C ASP A 105 19.83 -26.25 -13.31
N LYS A 106 19.45 -26.30 -14.60
CA LYS A 106 19.58 -27.45 -15.51
C LYS A 106 20.42 -27.11 -16.75
#